data_AF-A0A1H6A414-F1
#
_entry.id   AF-A0A1H6A414-F1
#
_cell.length_a   1.000
_cell.length_b   1.000
_cell.length_c   1.000
_cell.angle_alpha   90.00
_cell.angle_beta   90.00
_cell.angle_gamma   90.00
#
_symmetry.space_group_name_H-M   'P 1'
#
loop_
_entity.id
_entity.type
_entity.pdbx_description
1 polymer ?
#
loop_
_entity_poly.entity_id
_entity_poly.type
_entity_poly.pdbx_seq_one_letter_code
_entity_poly.pdbx_strand_id
1 'polypeptide(L)'
;MAIILCLLLLQLKHFLADFCFQTPAMLGAKGQYGAIGGVLHAVLHGIGTTIALLFFAPVPIALAFGAGDAIVHYHIDWAKVRFQGNAKPHDHIFWVQLGFDQFLHQLTMLGIVYVVFVMLV
;
A
#
# COMPACT_ATOMS: atom_id res chain seq x y z
N MET A 1 3.82 8.25 21.43
CA MET A 1 2.68 7.31 21.40
C MET A 1 1.89 7.42 20.08
N ALA A 2 1.46 8.61 19.66
CA ALA A 2 0.65 8.80 18.44
C ALA A 2 1.30 8.27 17.14
N ILE A 3 2.59 8.53 16.93
CA ILE A 3 3.35 8.04 15.75
C ILE A 3 3.31 6.51 15.66
N ILE A 4 3.56 5.80 16.76
CA ILE A 4 3.57 4.33 16.80
C ILE A 4 2.18 3.79 16.50
N LEU A 5 1.14 4.38 17.07
CA LEU A 5 -0.24 3.98 16.79
C LEU A 5 -0.62 4.22 15.32
N CYS A 6 -0.23 5.36 14.75
CA CYS A 6 -0.47 5.66 13.34
C CYS A 6 0.23 4.64 12.43
N LEU A 7 1.52 4.36 12.67
CA LEU A 7 2.26 3.32 11.93
C LEU A 7 1.60 1.95 12.08
N LEU A 8 1.16 1.58 13.28
CA LEU A 8 0.46 0.31 13.50
C LEU A 8 -0.82 0.20 12.67
N LEU A 9 -1.65 1.25 12.63
CA LEU A 9 -2.87 1.26 11.82
C LEU A 9 -2.56 1.17 10.32
N LEU A 10 -1.53 1.86 9.84
CA LEU A 10 -1.07 1.77 8.45
C LEU A 10 -0.48 0.40 8.09
N GLN A 11 0.21 -0.26 9.03
CA GLN A 11 0.70 -1.63 8.82
C GLN A 11 -0.46 -2.62 8.84
N LEU A 12 -1.42 -2.44 9.75
CA LEU A 12 -2.61 -3.28 9.84
C LEU A 12 -3.47 -3.17 8.58
N LYS A 13 -3.72 -1.95 8.06
CA LYS A 13 -4.46 -1.79 6.79
C LYS A 13 -3.73 -2.48 5.65
N HIS A 14 -2.41 -2.36 5.60
CA HIS A 14 -1.62 -2.98 4.56
C HIS A 14 -1.75 -4.50 4.59
N PHE A 15 -1.56 -5.10 5.77
CA PHE A 15 -1.71 -6.54 5.96
C PHE A 15 -3.10 -7.04 5.54
N LEU A 16 -4.15 -6.35 6.01
CA LEU A 16 -5.53 -6.73 5.68
C LEU A 16 -5.81 -6.62 4.18
N ALA A 17 -5.40 -5.52 3.54
CA ALA A 17 -5.68 -5.28 2.13
C ALA A 17 -4.91 -6.21 1.19
N ASP A 18 -3.63 -6.51 1.48
CA ASP A 18 -2.79 -7.39 0.64
C ASP A 18 -3.04 -8.87 0.87
N PHE A 19 -3.25 -9.28 2.12
CA PHE A 19 -3.23 -10.71 2.46
C PHE A 19 -4.61 -11.27 2.82
N CYS A 20 -5.54 -10.44 3.29
CA CYS A 20 -6.86 -10.92 3.73
C CYS A 20 -7.97 -10.59 2.74
N PHE A 21 -7.98 -9.36 2.18
CA PHE A 21 -9.07 -8.85 1.36
C PHE A 21 -8.77 -8.91 -0.14
N GLN A 22 -7.52 -9.19 -0.52
CA GLN A 22 -7.15 -9.31 -1.91
C GLN A 22 -7.80 -10.54 -2.55
N THR A 23 -8.59 -10.33 -3.61
CA THR A 23 -9.28 -11.41 -4.31
C THR A 23 -8.46 -11.98 -5.49
N PRO A 24 -8.77 -13.19 -5.98
CA PRO A 24 -8.14 -13.74 -7.18
C PRO A 24 -8.27 -12.83 -8.41
N ALA A 25 -9.40 -12.13 -8.55
CA ALA A 25 -9.61 -11.17 -9.64
C ALA A 25 -8.68 -9.96 -9.54
N MET A 26 -8.42 -9.46 -8.32
CA MET A 26 -7.44 -8.39 -8.09
C MET A 26 -6.03 -8.85 -8.40
N LEU A 27 -5.64 -10.05 -7.94
CA LEU A 27 -4.33 -10.64 -8.21
C LEU A 27 -4.06 -10.81 -9.70
N GLY A 28 -5.03 -11.35 -10.45
CA GLY A 28 -4.90 -11.55 -11.90
C GLY A 28 -4.77 -10.24 -12.70
N ALA A 29 -5.25 -9.13 -12.15
CA ALA A 29 -5.25 -7.83 -12.83
C ALA A 29 -3.97 -7.00 -12.59
N LYS A 30 -3.16 -7.27 -11.55
CA LYS A 30 -2.00 -6.42 -11.18
C LYS A 30 -0.97 -6.21 -12.30
N GLY A 31 -0.83 -7.17 -13.22
CA GLY A 31 0.12 -7.07 -14.35
C GLY A 31 -0.34 -6.21 -15.53
N GLN A 32 -1.60 -5.79 -15.56
CA GLN A 32 -2.19 -5.02 -16.65
C GLN A 32 -2.44 -3.58 -16.20
N TYR A 33 -1.76 -2.63 -16.83
CA TYR A 33 -1.89 -1.23 -16.46
C TYR A 33 -3.31 -0.72 -16.73
N GLY A 34 -3.95 -0.11 -15.73
CA GLY A 34 -5.31 0.41 -15.78
C GLY A 34 -6.38 -0.65 -15.51
N ALA A 35 -6.01 -1.92 -15.29
CA ALA A 35 -6.98 -2.98 -15.07
C ALA A 35 -7.74 -2.76 -13.76
N ILE A 36 -9.07 -2.92 -13.84
CA ILE A 36 -9.98 -2.57 -12.75
C ILE A 36 -9.66 -3.30 -11.44
N GLY A 37 -9.22 -4.56 -11.50
CA GLY A 37 -8.84 -5.30 -10.29
C GLY A 37 -7.63 -4.71 -9.58
N GLY A 38 -6.62 -4.22 -10.32
CA GLY A 38 -5.46 -3.54 -9.74
C GLY A 38 -5.85 -2.18 -9.16
N VAL A 39 -6.70 -1.42 -9.86
CA VAL A 39 -7.21 -0.14 -9.38
C VAL A 39 -8.05 -0.29 -8.11
N LEU A 40 -8.96 -1.27 -8.06
CA LEU A 40 -9.81 -1.53 -6.89
C LEU A 40 -8.98 -1.94 -5.67
N HIS A 41 -7.93 -2.74 -5.87
CA HIS A 41 -7.02 -3.10 -4.79
C HIS A 41 -6.27 -1.87 -4.25
N ALA A 42 -5.78 -0.99 -5.12
CA ALA A 42 -5.14 0.25 -4.71
C ALA A 42 -6.11 1.22 -4.00
N VAL A 43 -7.37 1.31 -4.46
CA VAL A 43 -8.42 2.10 -3.79
C VAL A 43 -8.69 1.58 -2.38
N LEU A 44 -8.68 0.27 -2.16
CA LEU A 44 -8.82 -0.32 -0.83
C LEU A 44 -7.71 0.17 0.12
N HIS A 45 -6.47 0.26 -0.36
CA HIS A 45 -5.36 0.83 0.42
C HIS A 45 -5.57 2.32 0.72
N GLY A 46 -6.01 3.11 -0.26
CA GLY A 46 -6.31 4.53 -0.04
C GLY A 46 -7.44 4.78 0.97
N ILE A 47 -8.48 3.95 0.96
CA ILE A 47 -9.55 3.97 1.97
C ILE A 47 -8.98 3.62 3.34
N GLY A 48 -8.21 2.54 3.45
CA GLY A 48 -7.58 2.12 4.70
C GLY A 48 -6.65 3.19 5.29
N THR A 49 -5.85 3.84 4.44
CA THR A 49 -4.97 4.94 4.84
C THR A 49 -5.76 6.17 5.28
N THR A 50 -6.83 6.52 4.56
CA THR A 50 -7.72 7.62 4.99
C THR A 50 -8.27 7.34 6.39
N ILE A 51 -8.83 6.14 6.61
CA ILE A 51 -9.39 5.73 7.91
C ILE A 51 -8.34 5.80 9.01
N ALA A 52 -7.13 5.30 8.75
CA ALA A 52 -6.03 5.34 9.72
C ALA A 52 -5.63 6.79 10.08
N LEU A 53 -5.65 7.71 9.12
CA LEU A 53 -5.22 9.10 9.32
C LEU A 53 -6.30 10.01 9.92
N LEU A 54 -7.59 9.65 9.84
CA LEU A 54 -8.67 10.44 10.45
C LEU A 54 -8.52 10.61 11.98
N PHE A 55 -7.75 9.75 12.63
CA PHE A 55 -7.43 9.86 14.06
C PHE A 55 -6.33 10.88 14.39
N PHE A 56 -5.59 11.35 13.37
CA PHE A 56 -4.35 12.13 13.57
C PHE A 56 -4.27 13.40 12.71
N ALA A 57 -5.08 13.53 11.66
CA ALA A 57 -5.04 14.64 10.73
C ALA A 57 -6.45 15.11 10.33
N PRO A 58 -6.63 16.38 9.94
CA PRO A 58 -7.89 16.88 9.39
C PRO A 58 -8.33 16.09 8.15
N VAL A 59 -9.65 16.01 7.92
CA VAL A 59 -10.25 15.24 6.82
C VAL A 59 -9.61 15.51 5.45
N PRO A 60 -9.33 16.77 5.03
CA PRO A 60 -8.70 17.01 3.73
C PRO A 60 -7.29 16.41 3.61
N ILE A 61 -6.51 16.43 4.70
CA ILE A 61 -5.16 15.85 4.75
C ILE A 61 -5.24 14.32 4.68
N ALA A 62 -6.13 13.72 5.47
CA ALA A 62 -6.34 12.27 5.46
C ALA A 62 -6.76 11.76 4.06
N LEU A 63 -7.69 12.47 3.39
CA LEU A 63 -8.11 12.15 2.03
C LEU A 63 -6.98 12.32 1.01
N ALA A 64 -6.19 13.40 1.11
CA ALA A 64 -5.06 13.64 0.21
C ALA A 64 -4.01 12.52 0.30
N PHE A 65 -3.64 12.11 1.52
CA PHE A 65 -2.71 11.01 1.72
C PHE A 65 -3.31 9.65 1.38
N GLY A 66 -4.60 9.42 1.59
CA GLY A 66 -5.27 8.21 1.12
C GLY A 66 -5.24 8.10 -0.40
N ALA A 67 -5.51 9.19 -1.12
CA ALA A 67 -5.39 9.22 -2.58
C ALA A 67 -3.94 9.01 -3.04
N GLY A 68 -2.98 9.66 -2.39
CA GLY A 68 -1.55 9.50 -2.67
C GLY A 68 -1.07 8.07 -2.45
N ASP A 69 -1.46 7.44 -1.34
CA ASP A 69 -1.13 6.05 -1.02
C ASP A 69 -1.72 5.10 -2.07
N ALA A 70 -2.98 5.27 -2.47
CA ALA A 70 -3.56 4.47 -3.55
C ALA A 70 -2.75 4.57 -4.85
N ILE A 71 -2.35 5.78 -5.25
CA ILE A 71 -1.53 5.98 -6.46
C ILE A 71 -0.19 5.27 -6.32
N VAL A 72 0.53 5.49 -5.22
CA VAL A 72 1.87 4.89 -5.02
C VAL A 72 1.77 3.36 -4.94
N HIS A 73 0.81 2.84 -4.17
CA HIS A 73 0.56 1.40 -4.01
C HIS A 73 0.30 0.72 -5.35
N TYR A 74 -0.59 1.31 -6.16
CA TYR A 74 -0.89 0.81 -7.50
C TYR A 74 0.38 0.65 -8.37
N HIS A 75 1.27 1.65 -8.34
CA HIS A 75 2.49 1.63 -9.15
C HIS A 75 3.53 0.63 -8.63
N ILE A 76 3.66 0.47 -7.31
CA ILE A 76 4.55 -0.54 -6.70
C ILE A 76 4.08 -1.93 -7.12
N ASP A 77 2.79 -2.24 -6.93
CA ASP A 77 2.20 -3.52 -7.30
C ASP A 77 2.36 -3.85 -8.78
N TRP A 78 2.03 -2.88 -9.64
CA TRP A 78 2.17 -3.01 -11.08
C TRP A 78 3.64 -3.27 -11.48
N ALA A 79 4.57 -2.49 -10.92
CA ALA A 79 5.99 -2.64 -11.20
C ALA A 79 6.49 -4.01 -10.73
N LYS A 80 6.11 -4.46 -9.52
CA LYS A 80 6.49 -5.77 -9.00
C LYS A 80 6.07 -6.88 -9.95
N VAL A 81 4.82 -6.90 -10.43
CA VAL A 81 4.37 -7.92 -11.38
C VAL A 81 5.09 -7.78 -12.72
N ARG A 82 5.34 -6.56 -13.20
CA ARG A 82 6.06 -6.31 -14.46
C ARG A 82 7.49 -6.82 -14.45
N PHE A 83 8.16 -6.74 -13.31
CA PHE A 83 9.56 -7.18 -13.11
C PHE A 83 9.68 -8.57 -12.48
N GLN A 84 8.57 -9.21 -12.07
CA GLN A 84 8.55 -10.55 -11.46
C GLN A 84 9.08 -11.63 -12.43
N GLY A 85 8.86 -11.47 -13.73
CA GLY A 85 9.23 -12.46 -14.74
C GLY A 85 8.56 -13.82 -14.47
N ASN A 86 9.32 -14.91 -14.53
CA ASN A 86 8.81 -16.27 -14.32
C ASN A 86 8.92 -16.77 -12.87
N ALA A 87 9.38 -15.93 -11.93
CA ALA A 87 9.62 -16.31 -10.54
C ALA A 87 8.37 -16.93 -9.89
N LYS A 88 8.55 -18.10 -9.28
CA LYS A 88 7.54 -18.89 -8.57
C LYS A 88 7.86 -18.96 -7.07
N PRO A 89 6.89 -19.33 -6.21
CA PRO A 89 7.13 -19.42 -4.76
C PRO A 89 8.26 -20.36 -4.32
N HIS A 90 8.68 -21.33 -5.15
CA HIS A 90 9.84 -22.19 -4.86
C HIS A 90 11.18 -21.54 -5.23
N ASP A 91 11.18 -20.42 -5.97
CA ASP A 91 12.39 -19.70 -6.36
C ASP A 91 12.77 -18.67 -5.30
N HIS A 92 14.05 -18.59 -4.94
CA HIS A 92 14.55 -17.58 -3.99
C HIS A 92 14.23 -16.14 -4.44
N ILE A 93 14.33 -15.86 -5.74
CA ILE A 93 14.07 -14.53 -6.30
C ILE A 93 12.62 -14.07 -6.08
N PHE A 94 11.65 -14.98 -6.00
CA PHE A 94 10.26 -14.63 -5.68
C PHE A 94 10.16 -14.00 -4.28
N TRP A 95 10.88 -14.55 -3.30
CA TRP A 95 10.90 -14.04 -1.93
C TRP A 95 11.65 -12.72 -1.83
N VAL A 96 12.71 -12.52 -2.60
CA VAL A 96 13.40 -11.22 -2.70
C VAL A 96 12.46 -10.15 -3.27
N GLN A 97 11.73 -10.48 -4.34
CA GLN A 97 10.77 -9.56 -4.96
C GLN A 97 9.59 -9.26 -4.04
N LEU A 98 9.07 -10.26 -3.32
CA LEU A 98 8.04 -10.07 -2.30
C LEU A 98 8.55 -9.20 -1.15
N GLY A 99 9.76 -9.46 -0.64
CA GLY A 99 10.34 -8.65 0.42
C GLY A 99 10.57 -7.20 0.01
N PHE A 100 11.04 -6.97 -1.22
CA PHE A 100 11.23 -5.62 -1.75
C PHE A 100 9.92 -4.88 -1.97
N ASP A 101 8.90 -5.59 -2.46
CA ASP A 101 7.53 -5.09 -2.55
C ASP A 101 7.02 -4.61 -1.19
N GLN A 102 7.09 -5.46 -0.16
CA GLN A 102 6.69 -5.08 1.19
C GLN A 102 7.51 -3.90 1.74
N PHE A 103 8.82 -3.88 1.48
CA PHE A 103 9.70 -2.78 1.89
C PHE A 103 9.27 -1.43 1.29
N LEU A 104 8.96 -1.38 0.00
CA LEU A 104 8.54 -0.14 -0.66
C LEU A 104 7.22 0.38 -0.07
N HIS A 105 6.27 -0.49 0.21
CA HIS A 105 5.02 -0.10 0.86
C HIS A 105 5.25 0.43 2.29
N GLN A 106 6.15 -0.19 3.07
CA GLN A 106 6.54 0.34 4.39
C GLN A 106 7.21 1.70 4.29
N LEU A 107 8.03 1.92 3.26
CA LEU A 107 8.66 3.23 3.02
C LEU A 107 7.61 4.32 2.72
N THR A 108 6.56 3.99 1.97
CA THR A 108 5.41 4.91 1.75
C THR A 108 4.75 5.27 3.09
N MET A 109 4.49 4.30 3.96
CA MET A 109 3.89 4.55 5.29
C MET A 109 4.79 5.42 6.18
N LEU A 110 6.10 5.17 6.18
CA LEU A 110 7.07 6.01 6.89
C LEU A 110 7.06 7.45 6.35
N GLY A 111 7.00 7.62 5.03
CA GLY A 111 6.89 8.94 4.40
C GLY A 111 5.62 9.68 4.80
N ILE A 112 4.47 9.01 4.77
CA ILE A 112 3.18 9.58 5.22
C ILE A 112 3.28 10.04 6.67
N VAL A 113 3.76 9.19 7.57
CA VAL A 113 3.88 9.50 9.00
C VAL A 113 4.87 10.64 9.24
N TYR A 114 5.99 10.67 8.53
CA TYR A 114 6.94 11.79 8.60
C TYR A 114 6.27 13.11 8.22
N VAL A 115 5.57 13.18 7.08
CA VAL A 115 4.93 14.44 6.67
C VAL A 115 3.82 14.85 7.64
N VAL A 116 2.97 13.91 8.06
CA VAL A 116 1.84 14.20 8.95
C VAL A 116 2.29 14.71 10.32
N PHE A 117 3.33 14.11 10.92
CA PHE A 117 3.72 14.42 12.31
C PHE A 117 4.91 15.38 12.44
N VAL A 118 5.70 15.60 11.39
CA VAL A 118 6.91 16.43 11.46
C VAL A 118 6.81 17.69 10.60
N MET A 119 6.06 17.65 9.49
CA MET A 119 5.97 18.78 8.55
C MET A 119 4.65 19.56 8.67
N LEU A 120 3.59 18.95 9.18
CA LEU A 120 2.25 19.54 9.27
C LEU A 120 1.76 19.81 10.70
N VAL A 121 2.47 19.29 11.70
CA VAL A 121 2.21 19.45 13.13
C VAL A 121 3.45 20.03 13.77
#